data_AF-A0A1Y1ZKG5-F1
#
_entry.id   AF-A0A1Y1ZKG5-F1
#
_cell.length_a   1.000
_cell.length_b   1.000
_cell.length_c   1.000
_cell.angle_alpha   90.00
_cell.angle_beta   90.00
_cell.angle_gamma   90.00
#
_symmetry.space_group_name_H-M   'P 1'
#
loop_
_entity.id
_entity.type
_entity.pdbx_description
1 polymer ?
#
loop_
_entity_poly.entity_id
_entity_poly.type
_entity_poly.pdbx_seq_one_letter_code
_entity_poly.pdbx_strand_id
1 'polypeptide(L)'
;MDPTKHNAAALHERVDKICNALIGNYTGITSSLLPPPASENDPKKLDYSSTAQNELALNEDIASLIRAGQDLSSLIRELKELWVFGGLDSLTGDTQTDQARTLKVAAILESIAKGTGAGASAEGKGKTAA
;
A
#
# COMPACT_ATOMS: atom_id res chain seq x y z
N MET A 1 -5.17 6.51 11.70
CA MET A 1 -4.47 6.71 10.42
C MET A 1 -5.01 7.99 9.82
N ASP A 2 -4.15 8.94 9.48
CA ASP A 2 -4.54 10.25 8.95
C ASP A 2 -4.69 10.16 7.42
N PRO A 3 -5.91 10.25 6.87
CA PRO A 3 -6.18 10.01 5.44
C PRO A 3 -5.49 11.03 4.52
N THR A 4 -5.09 12.19 5.04
CA THR A 4 -4.35 13.22 4.28
C THR A 4 -2.94 12.78 3.88
N LYS A 5 -2.36 11.82 4.61
CA LYS A 5 -1.03 11.25 4.33
C LYS A 5 -1.06 10.16 3.26
N HIS A 6 -2.25 9.76 2.79
CA HIS A 6 -2.45 8.69 1.81
C HIS A 6 -2.71 9.25 0.39
N ASN A 7 -2.43 10.53 0.16
CA ASN A 7 -2.41 11.13 -1.18
C ASN A 7 -1.17 10.65 -1.95
N ALA A 8 -1.33 10.28 -3.23
CA ALA A 8 -0.24 9.88 -4.11
C ALA A 8 0.94 10.86 -4.09
N ALA A 9 0.67 12.18 -4.05
CA ALA A 9 1.73 13.19 -3.97
C ALA A 9 2.58 13.09 -2.69
N ALA A 10 1.94 12.88 -1.54
CA ALA A 10 2.62 12.73 -0.25
C ALA A 10 3.41 11.42 -0.18
N LEU A 11 2.92 10.36 -0.84
CA LEU A 11 3.63 9.09 -0.93
C LEU A 11 4.91 9.23 -1.76
N HIS A 12 4.81 9.84 -2.95
CA HIS A 12 5.98 10.10 -3.80
C HIS A 12 7.03 10.95 -3.08
N GLU A 13 6.61 12.02 -2.42
CA GLU A 13 7.51 12.86 -1.62
C GLU A 13 8.22 12.05 -0.52
N ARG A 14 7.51 11.12 0.14
CA ARG A 14 8.08 10.27 1.18
C ARG A 14 9.05 9.23 0.62
N VAL A 15 8.76 8.65 -0.54
CA VAL A 15 9.68 7.76 -1.25
C VAL A 15 10.96 8.53 -1.59
N ASP A 16 10.84 9.72 -2.19
CA ASP A 16 11.99 10.53 -2.59
C ASP A 16 12.86 10.92 -1.39
N LYS A 17 12.23 11.32 -0.27
CA LYS A 17 12.94 11.61 0.98
C LYS A 17 13.73 10.41 1.49
N ILE A 18 13.14 9.22 1.50
CA ILE A 18 13.79 7.99 1.96
C ILE A 18 14.93 7.59 1.02
N CYS A 19 14.72 7.63 -0.29
CA CYS A 19 15.75 7.32 -1.29
C CYS A 19 16.93 8.29 -1.18
N ASN A 20 16.67 9.59 -1.06
CA ASN A 20 17.70 10.61 -0.88
C ASN A 20 18.46 10.42 0.43
N ALA A 21 17.77 10.07 1.53
CA ALA A 21 18.42 9.77 2.81
C ALA A 21 19.32 8.53 2.72
N LEU A 22 18.85 7.43 2.10
CA LEU A 22 19.64 6.22 1.91
C LEU A 22 20.91 6.48 1.10
N ILE A 23 20.78 7.16 -0.05
CA ILE A 23 21.91 7.50 -0.92
C ILE A 23 22.85 8.47 -0.20
N GLY A 24 22.31 9.53 0.40
CA GLY A 24 23.09 10.55 1.12
C GLY A 24 23.94 9.94 2.24
N ASN A 25 23.32 9.15 3.11
CA ASN A 25 24.03 8.51 4.22
C ASN A 25 25.08 7.50 3.73
N TYR A 26 24.77 6.72 2.68
CA TYR A 26 25.76 5.82 2.08
C TYR A 26 26.96 6.59 1.49
N THR A 27 26.70 7.69 0.78
CA THR A 27 27.76 8.54 0.22
C THR A 27 28.60 9.18 1.32
N GLY A 28 28.00 9.59 2.45
CA GLY A 28 28.70 10.11 3.63
C GLY A 28 29.67 9.10 4.24
N ILE A 29 29.21 7.85 4.41
CA ILE A 29 30.06 6.74 4.88
C ILE A 29 31.23 6.51 3.91
N THR A 30 30.95 6.41 2.60
CA THR A 30 32.02 6.17 1.62
C THR A 30 33.01 7.33 1.53
N SER A 31 32.57 8.56 1.72
CA SER A 31 33.43 9.76 1.70
C SER A 31 34.33 9.82 2.94
N SER A 32 33.82 9.38 4.10
CA SER A 32 34.58 9.32 5.34
C SER A 32 35.64 8.21 5.35
N LEU A 33 35.41 7.15 4.56
CA LEU A 33 36.34 6.03 4.38
C LEU A 33 37.42 6.32 3.32
N LEU A 34 37.15 7.25 2.39
CA LEU A 34 38.11 7.59 1.35
C LEU A 34 39.20 8.49 1.96
N PRO A 35 40.49 8.09 1.93
CA PRO A 35 41.54 8.94 2.44
C PRO A 35 41.55 10.27 1.65
N PRO A 36 41.71 11.43 2.32
CA PRO A 36 41.91 12.69 1.62
C PRO A 36 43.14 12.54 0.70
N PRO A 37 43.18 13.25 -0.45
CA PRO A 37 44.28 13.16 -1.39
C PRO A 37 45.58 13.42 -0.62
N ALA A 38 46.40 12.38 -0.52
CA ALA A 38 47.59 12.39 0.29
C ALA A 38 48.57 13.44 -0.25
N SER A 39 48.64 14.61 0.39
CA SER A 39 49.93 15.27 0.52
C SER A 39 50.76 14.37 1.44
N GLU A 40 51.70 13.65 0.85
CA GLU A 40 52.55 12.66 1.50
C GLU A 40 53.45 13.26 2.60
N ASN A 41 53.44 14.59 2.77
CA ASN A 41 54.45 15.33 3.54
C ASN A 41 53.91 16.22 4.68
N ASP A 42 52.64 16.09 5.09
CA ASP A 42 52.11 16.94 6.17
C ASP A 42 52.05 16.19 7.52
N PRO A 43 52.89 16.53 8.52
CA PRO A 43 52.96 15.83 9.83
C PRO A 43 51.70 16.00 10.70
N LYS A 44 50.68 16.73 10.22
CA LYS A 44 49.34 16.85 10.84
C LYS A 44 48.37 15.72 10.46
N LYS A 45 48.83 14.70 9.72
CA LYS A 45 47.98 13.67 9.07
C LYS A 45 47.15 12.76 9.99
N LEU A 46 47.28 12.85 11.32
CA LEU A 46 46.50 12.07 12.30
C LEU A 46 46.36 12.86 13.60
N ASP A 47 45.63 13.97 13.58
CA ASP A 47 45.14 14.54 14.84
C ASP A 47 44.09 13.58 15.43
N TYR A 48 44.35 13.04 16.62
CA TYR A 48 43.43 12.15 17.33
C TYR A 48 42.04 12.77 17.49
N SER A 49 41.97 14.10 17.64
CA SER A 49 40.69 14.81 17.73
C SER A 49 39.91 14.74 16.41
N SER A 50 40.59 14.93 15.27
CA SER A 50 39.97 14.83 13.95
C SER A 50 39.54 13.40 13.62
N THR A 51 40.33 12.40 14.00
CA THR A 51 39.96 10.99 13.81
C THR A 51 38.73 10.63 14.64
N ALA A 52 38.69 11.04 15.91
CA ALA A 52 37.54 10.79 16.78
C ALA A 52 36.26 11.48 16.28
N GLN A 53 36.37 12.70 15.72
CA GLN A 53 35.24 13.38 15.09
C GLN A 53 34.74 12.65 13.84
N ASN A 54 35.65 12.14 13.01
CA ASN A 54 35.28 11.34 11.84
C ASN A 54 34.61 10.02 12.25
N GLU A 55 35.11 9.35 13.28
CA GLU A 55 34.48 8.12 13.81
C GLU A 55 33.07 8.39 14.36
N LEU A 56 32.86 9.52 15.04
CA LEU A 56 31.54 9.93 15.50
C LEU A 56 30.59 10.18 14.33
N ALA A 57 31.01 10.96 13.33
CA ALA A 57 30.21 11.26 12.14
C ALA A 57 29.85 9.97 11.37
N LEU A 58 30.80 9.03 11.26
CA LEU A 58 30.56 7.73 10.64
C LEU A 58 29.48 6.94 11.39
N ASN A 59 29.54 6.90 12.73
CA ASN A 59 28.53 6.24 13.54
C ASN A 59 27.14 6.89 13.40
N GLU A 60 27.08 8.22 13.31
CA GLU A 60 25.84 8.97 13.06
C GLU A 60 25.25 8.63 11.68
N ASP A 61 26.08 8.60 10.64
CA ASP A 61 25.67 8.24 9.28
C ASP A 61 25.15 6.80 9.20
N ILE A 62 25.79 5.85 9.88
CA ILE A 62 25.32 4.46 9.97
C ILE A 62 23.95 4.38 10.66
N ALA A 63 23.80 5.06 11.79
CA ALA A 63 22.52 5.08 12.52
C ALA A 63 21.41 5.71 11.68
N SER A 64 21.72 6.80 10.96
CA SER A 64 20.83 7.47 10.02
C SER A 64 20.44 6.56 8.86
N LEU A 65 21.39 5.78 8.31
CA LEU A 65 21.14 4.80 7.25
C LEU A 65 20.18 3.70 7.70
N ILE A 66 20.42 3.13 8.90
CA ILE A 66 19.54 2.10 9.48
C ILE A 66 18.13 2.67 9.67
N ARG A 67 18.02 3.90 10.18
CA ARG A 67 16.73 4.57 10.37
C ARG A 67 15.99 4.79 9.05
N ALA A 68 16.67 5.24 8.00
CA ALA A 68 16.08 5.38 6.67
C ALA A 68 15.58 4.02 6.13
N GLY A 69 16.30 2.93 6.40
CA GLY A 69 15.85 1.57 6.08
C GLY A 69 14.60 1.13 6.85
N GLN A 70 14.48 1.51 8.13
CA GLN A 70 13.28 1.26 8.94
C GLN A 70 12.08 2.06 8.41
N ASP A 71 12.28 3.32 8.05
CA ASP A 71 11.25 4.18 7.46
C ASP A 71 10.73 3.62 6.13
N LEU A 72 11.62 3.05 5.30
CA LEU A 72 11.25 2.33 4.08
C LEU A 72 10.38 1.10 4.38
N SER A 73 10.74 0.32 5.39
CA SER A 73 9.97 -0.86 5.81
C SER A 73 8.56 -0.46 6.30
N SER A 74 8.46 0.63 7.07
CA SER A 74 7.17 1.21 7.47
C SER A 74 6.35 1.62 6.25
N LEU A 75 6.95 2.32 5.29
CA LEU A 75 6.27 2.75 4.06
C LEU A 75 5.73 1.57 3.26
N ILE A 76 6.51 0.50 3.11
CA ILE A 76 6.08 -0.72 2.41
C ILE A 76 4.87 -1.35 3.12
N ARG A 77 4.86 -1.35 4.46
CA ARG A 77 3.72 -1.86 5.23
C ARG A 77 2.49 -0.99 5.00
N GLU A 78 2.62 0.33 5.07
CA GLU A 78 1.52 1.27 4.81
C GLU A 78 0.97 1.10 3.39
N LEU A 79 1.82 0.86 2.39
CA LEU A 79 1.41 0.57 1.02
C LEU A 79 0.67 -0.76 0.87
N LYS A 80 1.14 -1.80 1.57
CA LYS A 80 0.43 -3.09 1.61
C LYS A 80 -0.92 -2.95 2.30
N GLU A 81 -1.01 -2.18 3.38
CA GLU A 81 -2.27 -1.87 4.05
C GLU A 81 -3.20 -1.08 3.11
N LEU A 82 -2.70 -0.06 2.42
CA LEU A 82 -3.47 0.67 1.41
C LEU A 82 -3.95 -0.24 0.27
N TRP A 83 -3.14 -1.21 -0.16
CA TRP A 83 -3.52 -2.13 -1.23
C TRP A 83 -4.56 -3.16 -0.76
N VAL A 84 -4.38 -3.72 0.44
CA VAL A 84 -5.31 -4.70 1.03
C VAL A 84 -6.63 -4.07 1.45
N PHE A 85 -6.63 -2.82 1.91
CA PHE A 85 -7.83 -2.13 2.42
C PHE A 85 -8.40 -1.06 1.48
N GLY A 86 -7.65 -0.64 0.45
CA GLY A 86 -8.07 0.37 -0.53
C GLY A 86 -9.09 -0.13 -1.56
N GLY A 87 -9.36 -1.45 -1.56
CA GLY A 87 -10.37 -2.10 -2.39
C GLY A 87 -11.55 -2.68 -1.60
N LEU A 88 -11.93 -2.08 -0.46
CA LEU A 88 -13.11 -2.50 0.30
C LEU A 88 -14.45 -2.13 -0.40
N ASP A 89 -14.54 -2.31 -1.72
CA ASP A 89 -15.80 -2.44 -2.46
C ASP A 89 -16.17 -3.92 -2.69
N SER A 90 -15.37 -4.87 -2.18
CA SER A 90 -15.70 -6.30 -2.25
C SER A 90 -16.54 -6.82 -1.08
N LEU A 91 -16.83 -6.00 -0.06
CA LEU A 91 -17.66 -6.36 1.09
C LEU A 91 -19.07 -5.74 1.04
N THR A 92 -19.27 -4.70 0.23
CA THR A 92 -20.55 -4.03 -0.02
C THR A 92 -21.38 -4.72 -1.10
N GLY A 93 -20.75 -5.49 -1.99
CA GLY A 93 -21.43 -6.14 -3.13
C GLY A 93 -22.38 -7.30 -2.77
N ASP A 94 -22.10 -8.06 -1.70
CA ASP A 94 -22.93 -9.24 -1.36
C ASP A 94 -24.21 -8.88 -0.60
N THR A 95 -24.17 -7.89 0.30
CA THR A 95 -25.34 -7.57 1.13
C THR A 95 -26.49 -6.94 0.33
N GLN A 96 -26.18 -6.13 -0.68
CA GLN A 96 -27.21 -5.46 -1.49
C GLN A 96 -27.84 -6.38 -2.53
N THR A 97 -27.04 -7.30 -3.10
CA THR A 97 -27.54 -8.30 -4.05
C THR A 97 -28.34 -9.40 -3.36
N ASP A 98 -27.95 -9.80 -2.15
CA ASP A 98 -28.71 -10.73 -1.33
C ASP A 98 -30.04 -10.13 -0.86
N GLN A 99 -30.07 -8.89 -0.39
CA GLN A 99 -31.33 -8.22 -0.03
C GLN A 99 -32.30 -8.13 -1.23
N ALA A 100 -31.80 -7.80 -2.42
CA ALA A 100 -32.62 -7.75 -3.63
C ALA A 100 -33.16 -9.14 -4.04
N ARG A 101 -32.37 -10.20 -3.84
CA ARG A 101 -32.80 -11.59 -4.08
C ARG A 101 -33.82 -12.04 -3.04
N THR A 102 -33.60 -11.75 -1.75
CA THR A 102 -34.53 -12.08 -0.67
C THR A 102 -35.88 -11.40 -0.86
N LEU A 103 -35.90 -10.13 -1.27
CA LEU A 103 -37.15 -9.40 -1.56
C LEU A 103 -37.90 -10.01 -2.76
N LYS A 104 -37.18 -10.43 -3.81
CA LYS A 104 -37.80 -11.11 -4.97
C LYS A 104 -38.37 -12.48 -4.59
N VAL A 105 -37.65 -13.26 -3.78
CA VAL A 105 -38.11 -14.56 -3.29
C VAL A 105 -39.34 -14.37 -2.38
N ALA A 106 -39.35 -13.36 -1.53
CA ALA A 106 -40.50 -13.03 -0.69
C ALA A 106 -41.73 -12.64 -1.53
N ALA A 107 -41.57 -11.86 -2.59
CA ALA A 107 -42.66 -11.50 -3.50
C ALA A 107 -43.23 -12.72 -4.26
N ILE A 108 -42.38 -13.65 -4.68
CA ILE A 108 -42.82 -14.90 -5.32
C ILE A 108 -43.57 -15.78 -4.30
N LEU A 109 -43.05 -15.94 -3.08
CA LEU A 109 -43.72 -16.68 -2.00
C LEU A 109 -45.08 -16.06 -1.65
N GLU A 110 -45.17 -14.74 -1.62
CA GLU A 110 -46.43 -14.03 -1.39
C GLU A 110 -47.44 -14.27 -2.53
N SER A 111 -46.99 -14.31 -3.79
CA SER A 111 -47.85 -14.62 -4.94
C SER A 111 -48.37 -16.07 -4.94
N ILE A 112 -47.56 -17.00 -4.44
CA ILE A 112 -47.95 -18.41 -4.25
C ILE A 112 -48.93 -18.53 -3.07
N ALA A 113 -48.65 -17.85 -1.95
CA ALA A 113 -49.49 -17.87 -0.76
C ALA A 113 -50.85 -17.19 -0.97
N LYS A 114 -50.92 -16.14 -1.81
CA LYS A 114 -52.16 -15.47 -2.23
C LYS A 114 -52.97 -16.28 -3.26
N GLY A 115 -52.49 -17.44 -3.69
CA GLY A 115 -53.23 -18.36 -4.56
C GLY A 115 -53.39 -17.89 -6.01
N THR A 116 -52.65 -16.85 -6.45
CA THR A 116 -52.61 -16.41 -7.85
C THR A 116 -51.58 -17.20 -8.65
N GLY A 117 -51.56 -18.52 -8.48
CA GLY A 117 -50.81 -19.39 -9.38
C GLY A 117 -51.36 -19.19 -10.79
N ALA A 118 -50.63 -18.45 -11.61
CA ALA A 118 -50.91 -18.32 -13.03
C ALA A 118 -50.71 -19.70 -13.67
N GLY A 119 -51.76 -20.51 -13.63
CA GLY A 119 -51.95 -21.61 -14.55
C GLY A 119 -52.06 -21.04 -15.95
N ALA A 120 -50.96 -21.07 -16.69
CA ALA A 120 -51.01 -21.03 -18.14
C ALA A 120 -51.54 -22.40 -18.61
N SER A 121 -52.86 -22.53 -18.71
CA SER A 121 -53.50 -23.60 -19.46
C SER A 121 -54.79 -23.10 -20.10
N ALA A 122 -54.74 -22.93 -21.42
CA ALA A 122 -55.87 -22.92 -22.34
C ALA A 122 -55.29 -23.31 -23.72
N GLU A 123 -55.11 -24.60 -24.01
CA GLU A 123 -56.14 -25.50 -24.56
C GLU A 123 -56.25 -25.38 -26.09
N GLY A 124 -56.00 -26.51 -26.75
CA GLY A 124 -55.89 -26.62 -28.20
C GLY A 124 -57.22 -26.55 -28.95
N LYS A 125 -57.13 -26.12 -30.21
CA LYS A 125 -58.14 -26.41 -31.23
C LYS A 125 -57.47 -27.19 -32.36
N GLY A 126 -57.63 -28.51 -32.34
CA GLY A 126 -57.46 -29.32 -33.53
C GLY A 126 -58.64 -29.10 -34.49
N LYS A 127 -58.34 -28.90 -35.78
CA LYS A 127 -59.30 -29.07 -36.87
C LYS A 127 -58.60 -29.76 -38.05
N THR A 128 -58.72 -31.09 -38.04
CA THR A 128 -58.94 -32.03 -39.16
C THR A 128 -58.39 -31.72 -40.56
N ALA A 129 -57.47 -32.58 -41.00
CA ALA A 129 -57.38 -33.32 -42.28
C ALA A 129 -58.03 -32.76 -43.56
N ALA A 130 -57.21 -32.57 -44.60
CA ALA A 130 -57.24 -33.32 -45.89
C ALA A 130 -56.04 -32.89 -46.74
#